data_AF-A0A926NXB9-F1
#
_entry.id   AF-A0A926NXB9-F1
#
_cell.length_a   1.000
_cell.length_b   1.000
_cell.length_c   1.000
_cell.angle_alpha   90.00
_cell.angle_beta   90.00
_cell.angle_gamma   90.00
#
_symmetry.space_group_name_H-M   'P 1'
#
loop_
_entity.id
_entity.type
_entity.pdbx_description
1 polymer ?
#
loop_
_entity_poly.entity_id
_entity_poly.type
_entity_poly.pdbx_seq_one_letter_code
_entity_poly.pdbx_strand_id
1 'polypeptide(L)'
;MNEKAVSPAEGPSDLSMRTGLPDEWLYLLKSHPREGWQAHHNLGPLTEFWLARHNGFREMGGVLDVALTKFREGEVEAKPFAHHFGSNLQHFLTGLHHHHIIEDNHYFPVFAEAEKRLLPGFQLLENDHEWLDHRIANIVESANAFFKALGEGDRDAILRAAETFGMASDRLLGGLMRHLDDEEDLVVPLILDRGEEELGIS
;
A
#
# COMPACT_ATOMS: atom_id res chain seq x y z
N MET A 1 -22.27 13.41 18.05
CA MET A 1 -21.36 12.99 16.98
C MET A 1 -20.48 11.95 17.61
N ASN A 2 -20.74 10.67 17.34
CA ASN A 2 -19.99 9.58 17.97
C ASN A 2 -18.67 9.42 17.22
N GLU A 3 -17.57 9.74 17.89
CA GLU A 3 -16.26 9.18 17.56
C GLU A 3 -16.38 7.66 17.70
N LYS A 4 -16.32 6.93 16.57
CA LYS A 4 -16.08 5.49 16.62
C LYS A 4 -14.67 5.32 17.16
N ALA A 5 -14.56 4.85 18.40
CA ALA A 5 -13.31 4.31 18.91
C ALA A 5 -12.95 3.11 18.01
N VAL A 6 -11.93 3.28 17.18
CA VAL A 6 -11.27 2.16 16.50
C VAL A 6 -10.62 1.34 17.61
N SER A 7 -11.24 0.21 17.96
CA SER A 7 -10.59 -0.78 18.81
C SER A 7 -9.32 -1.22 18.08
N PRO A 8 -8.16 -1.37 18.76
CA PRO A 8 -6.98 -1.91 18.10
C PRO A 8 -7.39 -3.28 17.55
N ALA A 9 -7.22 -3.48 16.25
CA ALA A 9 -7.30 -4.81 15.69
C ALA A 9 -6.27 -5.67 16.43
N GLU A 10 -6.72 -6.70 17.15
CA GLU A 10 -5.82 -7.69 17.75
C GLU A 10 -5.90 -8.97 16.90
N GLY A 11 -4.75 -9.48 16.47
CA GLY A 11 -4.65 -10.76 15.75
C GLY A 11 -4.56 -10.61 14.22
N PRO A 12 -5.09 -11.55 13.43
CA PRO A 12 -4.92 -11.62 11.97
C PRO A 12 -5.62 -10.49 11.20
N SER A 13 -6.17 -9.49 11.88
CA SER A 13 -6.73 -8.28 11.28
C SER A 13 -5.80 -7.06 11.41
N ASP A 14 -4.77 -7.10 12.26
CA ASP A 14 -3.80 -6.01 12.37
C ASP A 14 -2.79 -6.07 11.22
N LEU A 15 -2.88 -5.12 10.28
CA LEU A 15 -1.97 -5.03 9.13
C LEU A 15 -0.49 -5.05 9.53
N SER A 16 -0.13 -4.52 10.71
CA SER A 16 1.26 -4.46 11.15
C SER A 16 1.83 -5.82 11.57
N MET A 17 0.96 -6.80 11.84
CA MET A 17 1.33 -8.13 12.34
C MET A 17 0.79 -9.27 11.47
N ARG A 18 -0.14 -8.97 10.55
CA ARG A 18 -0.80 -9.95 9.69
C ARG A 18 0.18 -10.55 8.69
N THR A 19 0.21 -11.89 8.63
CA THR A 19 1.08 -12.64 7.72
C THR A 19 0.35 -13.17 6.48
N GLY A 20 -0.99 -13.08 6.48
CA GLY A 20 -1.86 -13.42 5.35
C GLY A 20 -3.33 -13.44 5.77
N LEU A 21 -4.20 -13.74 4.82
CA LEU A 21 -5.65 -13.80 5.02
C LEU A 21 -6.11 -15.12 5.66
N PRO A 22 -7.26 -15.11 6.35
CA PRO A 22 -7.94 -16.34 6.78
C PRO A 22 -8.21 -17.31 5.62
N ASP A 23 -7.98 -18.60 5.88
CA ASP A 23 -8.03 -19.68 4.90
C ASP A 23 -9.39 -19.82 4.20
N GLU A 24 -10.45 -19.45 4.91
CA GLU A 24 -11.84 -19.44 4.44
C GLU A 24 -12.12 -18.38 3.36
N TRP A 25 -11.31 -17.33 3.26
CA TRP A 25 -11.45 -16.28 2.24
C TRP A 25 -10.66 -16.61 0.96
N LEU A 26 -9.68 -17.51 1.06
CA LEU A 26 -8.78 -17.87 -0.05
C LEU A 26 -9.34 -18.94 -1.00
N TYR A 27 -10.64 -19.23 -0.99
CA TYR A 27 -11.21 -20.32 -1.81
C TYR A 27 -11.19 -20.01 -3.32
N LEU A 28 -11.31 -18.75 -3.72
CA LEU A 28 -11.15 -18.34 -5.12
C LEU A 28 -9.68 -18.41 -5.53
N LEU A 29 -8.76 -17.94 -4.69
CA LEU A 29 -7.32 -18.09 -4.92
C LEU A 29 -6.91 -19.56 -5.10
N LYS A 30 -7.49 -20.47 -4.30
CA LYS A 30 -7.26 -21.93 -4.43
C LYS A 30 -7.77 -22.49 -5.76
N SER A 31 -8.82 -21.89 -6.33
CA SER A 31 -9.37 -22.27 -7.64
C SER A 31 -8.62 -21.63 -8.80
N HIS A 32 -8.11 -20.41 -8.59
CA HIS A 32 -7.42 -19.57 -9.56
C HIS A 32 -6.06 -19.12 -9.00
N PRO A 33 -5.06 -20.02 -8.94
CA PRO A 33 -3.77 -19.74 -8.30
C PRO A 33 -2.93 -18.72 -9.09
N ARG A 34 -2.08 -17.97 -8.37
CA ARG A 34 -1.26 -16.85 -8.91
C ARG A 34 -0.48 -17.24 -10.17
N GLU A 35 0.06 -18.45 -10.22
CA GLU A 35 0.85 -18.95 -11.35
C GLU A 35 0.07 -18.97 -12.68
N GLY A 36 -1.26 -19.06 -12.62
CA GLY A 36 -2.14 -19.13 -13.79
C GLY A 36 -2.71 -17.79 -14.26
N TRP A 37 -2.59 -16.72 -13.47
CA TRP A 37 -3.30 -15.46 -13.74
C TRP A 37 -3.00 -14.87 -15.10
N GLN A 38 -1.72 -14.78 -15.47
CA GLN A 38 -1.26 -14.17 -16.74
C GLN A 38 -1.77 -14.88 -18.00
N ALA A 39 -2.14 -16.17 -17.88
CA ALA A 39 -2.67 -16.96 -19.00
C ALA A 39 -4.20 -17.12 -18.93
N HIS A 40 -4.85 -16.56 -17.91
CA HIS A 40 -6.26 -16.75 -17.68
C HIS A 40 -7.10 -15.96 -18.70
N HIS A 41 -8.10 -16.59 -19.30
CA HIS A 41 -8.93 -15.99 -20.36
C HIS A 41 -9.76 -14.78 -19.90
N ASN A 42 -10.09 -14.72 -18.60
CA ASN A 42 -10.78 -13.58 -17.99
C ASN A 42 -9.83 -12.51 -17.44
N LEU A 43 -8.51 -12.63 -17.65
CA LEU A 43 -7.59 -11.53 -17.35
C LEU A 43 -7.78 -10.44 -18.40
N GLY A 44 -8.45 -9.36 -18.02
CA GLY A 44 -8.70 -8.22 -18.90
C GLY A 44 -7.79 -7.02 -18.61
N PRO A 45 -7.92 -5.95 -19.43
CA PRO A 45 -7.06 -4.77 -19.35
C PRO A 45 -7.12 -4.04 -18.01
N LEU A 46 -8.28 -4.05 -17.32
CA LEU A 46 -8.38 -3.40 -16.02
C LEU A 46 -7.54 -4.14 -14.97
N THR A 47 -7.63 -5.47 -14.94
CA THR A 47 -6.88 -6.31 -14.00
C THR A 47 -5.38 -6.23 -14.28
N GLU A 48 -4.98 -6.17 -15.56
CA GLU A 48 -3.58 -5.90 -15.94
C GLU A 48 -3.11 -4.54 -15.42
N PHE A 49 -3.93 -3.49 -15.60
CA PHE A 49 -3.63 -2.15 -15.10
C PHE A 49 -3.52 -2.13 -13.57
N TRP A 50 -4.41 -2.83 -12.87
CA TRP A 50 -4.41 -2.96 -11.41
C TRP A 50 -3.11 -3.56 -10.90
N LEU A 51 -2.73 -4.72 -11.44
CA LEU A 51 -1.48 -5.41 -11.09
C LEU A 51 -0.26 -4.54 -11.42
N ALA A 52 -0.27 -3.86 -12.56
CA ALA A 52 0.81 -2.93 -12.93
C ALA A 52 0.90 -1.74 -11.96
N ARG A 53 -0.24 -1.22 -11.49
CA ARG A 53 -0.30 -0.14 -10.50
C ARG A 53 0.30 -0.58 -9.17
N HIS A 54 -0.07 -1.76 -8.69
CA HIS A 54 0.48 -2.36 -7.47
C HIS A 54 1.99 -2.58 -7.59
N ASN A 55 2.46 -3.16 -8.69
CA ASN A 55 3.88 -3.34 -8.95
C ASN A 55 4.63 -2.00 -8.98
N GLY A 56 4.05 -0.95 -9.56
CA GLY A 56 4.61 0.40 -9.53
C GLY A 56 4.78 0.94 -8.09
N PHE A 57 3.87 0.63 -7.17
CA PHE A 57 4.05 0.99 -5.76
C PHE A 57 5.17 0.20 -5.09
N ARG A 58 5.27 -1.11 -5.35
CA ARG A 58 6.38 -1.95 -4.85
C ARG A 58 7.73 -1.42 -5.33
N GLU A 59 7.84 -1.12 -6.62
CA GLU A 59 9.06 -0.60 -7.24
C GLU A 59 9.45 0.78 -6.67
N MET A 60 8.51 1.74 -6.65
CA MET A 60 8.79 3.09 -6.16
C MET A 60 9.13 3.07 -4.66
N GLY A 61 8.45 2.24 -3.86
CA GLY A 61 8.78 2.04 -2.45
C GLY A 61 10.22 1.56 -2.26
N GLY A 62 10.65 0.57 -3.05
CA GLY A 62 12.04 0.09 -3.03
C GLY A 62 13.06 1.15 -3.48
N VAL A 63 12.74 1.96 -4.49
CA VAL A 63 13.60 3.07 -4.93
C VAL A 63 13.80 4.10 -3.82
N LEU A 64 12.73 4.47 -3.11
CA LEU A 64 12.79 5.38 -1.98
C LEU A 64 13.60 4.79 -0.82
N ASP A 65 13.37 3.53 -0.47
CA ASP A 65 14.12 2.86 0.60
C ASP A 65 15.63 2.82 0.34
N VAL A 66 16.03 2.43 -0.88
CA VAL A 66 17.44 2.43 -1.30
C VAL A 66 18.03 3.84 -1.26
N ALA A 67 17.30 4.85 -1.72
CA ALA A 67 17.78 6.23 -1.70
C ALA A 67 18.00 6.73 -0.26
N LEU A 68 17.09 6.42 0.65
CA LEU A 68 17.22 6.79 2.06
C LEU A 68 18.39 6.08 2.73
N THR A 69 18.60 4.79 2.43
CA THR A 69 19.73 4.01 2.95
C THR A 69 21.07 4.61 2.51
N LYS A 70 21.23 4.88 1.21
CA LYS A 70 22.44 5.53 0.67
C LYS A 70 22.71 6.88 1.31
N PHE A 71 21.66 7.65 1.58
CA PHE A 71 21.80 8.93 2.30
C PHE A 71 22.34 8.71 3.72
N ARG A 72 21.78 7.76 4.47
CA ARG A 72 22.22 7.44 5.84
C ARG A 72 23.66 6.92 5.90
N GLU A 73 24.10 6.22 4.86
CA GLU A 73 25.47 5.72 4.72
C GLU A 73 26.46 6.80 4.23
N GLY A 74 25.97 7.98 3.88
CA GLY A 74 26.79 9.10 3.40
C GLY A 74 27.29 8.93 1.96
N GLU A 75 26.64 8.07 1.17
CA GLU A 75 27.00 7.84 -0.23
C GLU A 75 26.47 8.93 -1.18
N VAL A 76 25.53 9.75 -0.73
CA VAL A 76 24.91 10.82 -1.52
C VAL A 76 24.94 12.16 -0.80
N GLU A 77 25.17 13.21 -1.58
CA GLU A 77 25.16 14.59 -1.10
C GLU A 77 23.75 15.04 -0.70
N ALA A 78 23.66 15.76 0.43
CA ALA A 78 22.38 16.15 1.03
C ALA A 78 21.47 16.99 0.12
N LYS A 79 22.03 17.95 -0.62
CA LYS A 79 21.25 18.87 -1.46
C LYS A 79 20.60 18.18 -2.68
N PRO A 80 21.35 17.44 -3.53
CA PRO A 80 20.75 16.65 -4.61
C PRO A 80 19.75 15.61 -4.11
N PHE A 81 20.07 14.96 -2.97
CA PHE A 81 19.18 13.98 -2.35
C PHE A 81 17.82 14.59 -2.00
N ALA A 82 17.79 15.69 -1.23
CA ALA A 82 16.55 16.28 -0.72
C ALA A 82 15.55 16.63 -1.83
N HIS A 83 16.04 17.21 -2.94
CA HIS A 83 15.17 17.59 -4.06
C HIS A 83 14.56 16.37 -4.77
N HIS A 84 15.40 15.40 -5.17
CA HIS A 84 14.92 14.24 -5.91
C HIS A 84 14.05 13.33 -5.04
N PHE A 85 14.48 13.09 -3.80
CA PHE A 85 13.78 12.25 -2.84
C PHE A 85 12.40 12.82 -2.49
N GLY A 86 12.32 14.13 -2.19
CA GLY A 86 11.06 14.79 -1.86
C GLY A 86 10.02 14.72 -2.98
N SER A 87 10.44 14.92 -4.24
CA SER A 87 9.54 14.82 -5.40
C SER A 87 8.99 13.41 -5.58
N ASN A 88 9.83 12.38 -5.49
CA ASN A 88 9.40 11.00 -5.63
C ASN A 88 8.50 10.56 -4.47
N LEU A 89 8.83 10.97 -3.24
CA LEU A 89 8.02 10.70 -2.07
C LEU A 89 6.62 11.30 -2.21
N GLN A 90 6.52 12.57 -2.63
CA GLN A 90 5.22 13.20 -2.87
C GLN A 90 4.41 12.45 -3.93
N HIS A 91 5.04 12.11 -5.07
CA HIS A 91 4.38 11.36 -6.13
C HIS A 91 3.84 10.01 -5.64
N PHE A 92 4.65 9.28 -4.87
CA PHE A 92 4.28 7.99 -4.28
C PHE A 92 3.07 8.13 -3.34
N LEU A 93 3.13 9.04 -2.35
CA LEU A 93 2.07 9.21 -1.35
C LEU A 93 0.76 9.70 -1.97
N THR A 94 0.83 10.67 -2.89
CA THR A 94 -0.36 11.14 -3.61
C THR A 94 -0.93 10.06 -4.52
N GLY A 95 -0.07 9.26 -5.15
CA GLY A 95 -0.50 8.13 -5.97
C GLY A 95 -1.24 7.07 -5.17
N LEU A 96 -0.73 6.77 -3.96
CA LEU A 96 -1.31 5.78 -3.05
C LEU A 96 -2.66 6.23 -2.52
N HIS A 97 -2.75 7.47 -2.03
CA HIS A 97 -4.00 8.03 -1.52
C HIS A 97 -5.14 8.02 -2.57
N HIS A 98 -4.85 8.42 -3.82
CA HIS A 98 -5.87 8.38 -4.86
C HIS A 98 -6.27 6.97 -5.28
N HIS A 99 -5.36 6.00 -5.21
CA HIS A 99 -5.63 4.61 -5.53
C HIS A 99 -6.65 4.02 -4.54
N HIS A 100 -6.39 4.15 -3.24
CA HIS A 100 -7.32 3.67 -2.20
C HIS A 100 -8.70 4.34 -2.29
N ILE A 101 -8.75 5.66 -2.56
CA ILE A 101 -10.03 6.36 -2.77
C ILE A 101 -10.83 5.72 -3.90
N ILE A 102 -10.18 5.37 -5.01
CA ILE A 102 -10.88 4.77 -6.15
C ILE A 102 -11.38 3.37 -5.77
N GLU A 103 -10.56 2.59 -5.07
CA GLU A 103 -10.92 1.25 -4.60
C GLU A 103 -12.13 1.25 -3.69
N ASP A 104 -12.09 2.04 -2.62
CA ASP A 104 -13.15 2.15 -1.63
C ASP A 104 -14.48 2.60 -2.24
N ASN A 105 -14.43 3.56 -3.16
CA ASN A 105 -15.64 4.20 -3.68
C ASN A 105 -16.20 3.56 -4.95
N HIS A 106 -15.39 2.81 -5.69
CA HIS A 106 -15.78 2.27 -7.00
C HIS A 106 -15.65 0.76 -7.11
N TYR A 107 -14.54 0.17 -6.67
CA TYR A 107 -14.26 -1.23 -6.97
C TYR A 107 -14.67 -2.20 -5.86
N PHE A 108 -14.30 -1.94 -4.61
CA PHE A 108 -14.68 -2.79 -3.48
C PHE A 108 -16.20 -2.96 -3.33
N PRO A 109 -17.04 -1.92 -3.54
CA PRO A 109 -18.50 -2.10 -3.53
C PRO A 109 -19.00 -3.09 -4.60
N VAL A 110 -18.40 -3.07 -5.80
CA VAL A 110 -18.75 -3.99 -6.89
C VAL A 110 -18.36 -5.42 -6.53
N PHE A 111 -17.14 -5.62 -6.03
CA PHE A 111 -16.64 -6.94 -5.65
C PHE A 111 -17.40 -7.53 -4.46
N ALA A 112 -17.71 -6.71 -3.46
CA ALA A 112 -18.52 -7.10 -2.31
C ALA A 112 -19.98 -7.39 -2.68
N GLU A 113 -20.51 -6.81 -3.77
CA GLU A 113 -21.80 -7.19 -4.33
C GLU A 113 -21.74 -8.54 -5.05
N ALA A 114 -20.72 -8.74 -5.88
CA ALA A 114 -20.54 -9.95 -6.66
C ALA A 114 -20.25 -11.21 -5.82
N GLU A 115 -19.59 -11.06 -4.67
CA GLU A 115 -19.27 -12.19 -3.79
C GLU A 115 -19.42 -11.85 -2.29
N LYS A 116 -20.63 -12.07 -1.78
CA LYS A 116 -21.00 -11.76 -0.39
C LYS A 116 -20.19 -12.53 0.66
N ARG A 117 -19.62 -13.69 0.30
CA ARG A 117 -18.77 -14.46 1.23
C ARG A 117 -17.44 -13.77 1.53
N LEU A 118 -16.98 -12.88 0.65
CA LEU A 118 -15.74 -12.12 0.80
C LEU A 118 -15.94 -10.72 1.40
N LEU A 119 -17.18 -10.34 1.76
CA LEU A 119 -17.47 -9.05 2.39
C LEU A 119 -16.57 -8.75 3.62
N PRO A 120 -16.30 -9.70 4.53
CA PRO A 120 -15.36 -9.44 5.64
C PRO A 120 -13.93 -9.14 5.19
N GLY A 121 -13.50 -9.70 4.05
CA GLY A 121 -12.20 -9.45 3.44
C GLY A 121 -12.10 -8.03 2.89
N PHE A 122 -13.12 -7.55 2.16
CA PHE A 122 -13.14 -6.16 1.69
C PHE A 122 -13.22 -5.15 2.85
N GLN A 123 -13.99 -5.44 3.89
CA GLN A 123 -13.97 -4.62 5.11
C GLN A 123 -12.60 -4.60 5.79
N LEU A 124 -11.83 -5.69 5.72
CA LEU A 124 -10.46 -5.71 6.21
C LEU A 124 -9.56 -4.77 5.39
N LEU A 125 -9.65 -4.82 4.05
CA LEU A 125 -8.87 -3.94 3.16
C LEU A 125 -9.24 -2.46 3.36
N GLU A 126 -10.51 -2.13 3.54
CA GLU A 126 -10.94 -0.75 3.88
C GLU A 126 -10.32 -0.27 5.20
N ASN A 127 -10.26 -1.14 6.23
CA ASN A 127 -9.59 -0.80 7.50
C ASN A 127 -8.07 -0.65 7.32
N ASP A 128 -7.46 -1.41 6.41
CA ASP A 128 -6.04 -1.24 6.07
C ASP A 128 -5.80 0.12 5.42
N HIS A 129 -6.69 0.59 4.54
CA HIS A 129 -6.60 1.93 3.96
C HIS A 129 -6.61 3.02 5.04
N GLU A 130 -7.52 2.93 6.02
CA GLU A 130 -7.54 3.86 7.16
C GLU A 130 -6.22 3.82 7.95
N TRP A 131 -5.65 2.64 8.14
CA TRP A 131 -4.36 2.48 8.81
C TRP A 131 -3.22 3.11 8.00
N LEU A 132 -3.18 2.87 6.69
CA LEU A 132 -2.17 3.40 5.77
C LEU A 132 -2.24 4.92 5.69
N ASP A 133 -3.43 5.51 5.60
CA ASP A 133 -3.64 6.96 5.57
C ASP A 133 -3.11 7.64 6.85
N HIS A 134 -3.35 7.05 8.02
CA HIS A 134 -2.76 7.54 9.27
C HIS A 134 -1.22 7.48 9.27
N ARG A 135 -0.62 6.51 8.57
CA ARG A 135 0.85 6.42 8.44
C ARG A 135 1.40 7.39 7.40
N ILE A 136 0.67 7.65 6.31
CA ILE A 136 1.02 8.69 5.33
C ILE A 136 1.17 10.05 6.03
N ALA A 137 0.27 10.40 6.96
CA ALA A 137 0.40 11.63 7.74
C ALA A 137 1.72 11.69 8.54
N ASN A 138 2.09 10.61 9.23
CA ASN A 138 3.36 10.51 9.97
C ASN A 138 4.60 10.58 9.06
N ILE A 139 4.53 9.98 7.87
CA ILE A 139 5.58 10.11 6.85
C ILE A 139 5.76 11.56 6.44
N VAL A 140 4.67 12.30 6.18
CA VAL A 140 4.75 13.71 5.80
C VAL A 140 5.37 14.54 6.92
N GLU A 141 4.95 14.34 8.17
CA GLU A 141 5.52 15.05 9.33
C GLU A 141 7.01 14.77 9.50
N SER A 142 7.41 13.50 9.49
CA SER A 142 8.81 13.10 9.66
C SER A 142 9.70 13.49 8.49
N ALA A 143 9.20 13.44 7.25
CA ALA A 143 9.91 13.93 6.06
C ALA A 143 10.16 15.44 6.16
N ASN A 144 9.16 16.22 6.58
CA ASN A 144 9.32 17.66 6.77
C ASN A 144 10.37 17.98 7.84
N ALA A 145 10.36 17.25 8.96
CA ALA A 145 11.38 17.41 10.00
C ALA A 145 12.78 17.07 9.48
N PHE A 146 12.90 16.01 8.69
CA PHE A 146 14.15 15.60 8.06
C PHE A 146 14.69 16.64 7.06
N PHE A 147 13.86 17.11 6.13
CA PHE A 147 14.26 18.14 5.17
C PHE A 147 14.61 19.47 5.84
N LYS A 148 13.93 19.82 6.94
CA LYS A 148 14.29 20.98 7.74
C LYS A 148 15.68 20.84 8.35
N ALA A 149 15.97 19.70 8.98
CA ALA A 149 17.30 19.44 9.55
C ALA A 149 18.40 19.48 8.48
N LEU A 150 18.14 18.96 7.27
CA LEU A 150 19.06 19.06 6.14
C LEU A 150 19.37 20.51 5.75
N GLY A 151 18.36 21.39 5.80
CA GLY A 151 18.53 22.82 5.52
C GLY A 151 19.34 23.56 6.59
N GLU A 152 19.22 23.16 7.85
CA GLU A 152 19.93 23.76 8.99
C GLU A 152 21.40 23.31 9.08
N GLY A 153 21.73 22.11 8.57
CA GLY A 153 23.11 21.63 8.42
C GLY A 153 23.74 21.06 9.69
N ASP A 154 23.00 20.92 10.79
CA ASP A 154 23.47 20.19 11.98
C ASP A 154 23.46 18.68 11.72
N ARG A 155 24.65 18.09 11.63
CA ARG A 155 24.85 16.67 11.33
C ARG A 155 24.10 15.76 12.29
N ASP A 156 24.12 16.05 13.59
CA ASP A 156 23.50 15.17 14.58
C ASP A 156 21.97 15.26 14.52
N ALA A 157 21.41 16.45 14.27
CA ALA A 157 19.99 16.62 14.02
C ALA A 157 19.53 15.92 12.74
N ILE A 158 20.32 16.01 11.67
CA ILE A 158 20.06 15.32 10.40
C ILE A 158 19.98 13.81 10.59
N LEU A 159 20.96 13.21 11.28
CA LEU A 159 20.99 11.77 11.49
C LEU A 159 19.79 11.28 12.31
N ARG A 160 19.42 11.98 13.39
CA ARG A 160 18.24 11.65 14.21
C ARG A 160 16.93 11.77 13.43
N ALA A 161 16.80 12.82 12.61
CA ALA A 161 15.61 13.02 11.80
C ALA A 161 15.51 11.97 10.68
N ALA A 162 16.64 11.62 10.04
CA ALA A 162 16.72 10.57 9.03
C ALA A 162 16.37 9.19 9.62
N GLU A 163 16.81 8.88 10.84
CA GLU A 163 16.44 7.65 11.56
C GLU A 163 14.94 7.60 11.86
N THR A 164 14.38 8.69 12.39
CA THR A 164 12.93 8.79 12.68
C THR A 164 12.09 8.61 11.42
N PHE A 165 12.49 9.27 10.33
CA PHE A 165 11.84 9.14 9.03
C PHE A 165 11.96 7.70 8.49
N GLY A 166 13.15 7.10 8.55
CA GLY A 166 13.37 5.71 8.13
C GLY A 166 12.48 4.72 8.87
N MET A 167 12.38 4.82 10.21
CA MET A 167 11.47 3.96 10.98
C MET A 167 10.00 4.13 10.59
N ALA A 168 9.59 5.35 10.22
CA ALA A 168 8.23 5.59 9.74
C ALA A 168 8.03 4.96 8.34
N SER A 169 9.02 5.11 7.44
CA SER A 169 9.04 4.51 6.11
C SER A 169 8.96 2.99 6.16
N ASP A 170 9.77 2.34 6.99
CA ASP A 170 9.77 0.87 7.15
C ASP A 170 8.38 0.36 7.54
N ARG A 171 7.70 1.05 8.46
CA ARG A 171 6.35 0.69 8.90
C ARG A 171 5.31 0.87 7.81
N LEU A 172 5.34 1.99 7.09
CA LEU A 172 4.41 2.23 5.98
C LEU A 172 4.62 1.18 4.88
N LEU A 173 5.87 0.97 4.44
CA LEU A 173 6.19 0.07 3.34
C LEU A 173 5.88 -1.39 3.72
N GLY A 174 6.22 -1.83 4.92
CA GLY A 174 5.90 -3.18 5.39
C GLY A 174 4.39 -3.44 5.39
N GLY A 175 3.60 -2.51 5.93
CA GLY A 175 2.13 -2.61 5.90
C GLY A 175 1.57 -2.59 4.47
N LEU A 176 2.07 -1.68 3.62
CA LEU A 176 1.64 -1.59 2.23
C LEU A 176 1.90 -2.89 1.46
N MET A 177 3.08 -3.51 1.61
CA MET A 177 3.36 -4.77 0.89
C MET A 177 2.37 -5.87 1.27
N ARG A 178 2.06 -6.01 2.57
CA ARG A 178 1.06 -6.98 3.04
C ARG A 178 -0.34 -6.67 2.51
N HIS A 179 -0.73 -5.40 2.54
CA HIS A 179 -2.01 -4.95 2.04
C HIS A 179 -2.20 -5.26 0.55
N LEU A 180 -1.23 -4.88 -0.30
CA LEU A 180 -1.28 -5.15 -1.75
C LEU A 180 -1.36 -6.66 -2.04
N ASP A 181 -0.63 -7.49 -1.27
CA ASP A 181 -0.68 -8.94 -1.43
C ASP A 181 -2.03 -9.53 -1.03
N ASP A 182 -2.63 -9.06 0.07
CA ASP A 182 -3.96 -9.49 0.54
C ASP A 182 -5.06 -9.09 -0.43
N GLU A 183 -4.98 -7.87 -0.95
CA GLU A 183 -5.91 -7.36 -1.93
C GLU A 183 -5.86 -8.15 -3.23
N GLU A 184 -4.66 -8.39 -3.78
CA GLU A 184 -4.49 -9.22 -4.97
C GLU A 184 -5.06 -10.64 -4.77
N ASP A 185 -4.89 -11.23 -3.57
CA ASP A 185 -5.40 -12.56 -3.25
C ASP A 185 -6.93 -12.64 -3.16
N LEU A 186 -7.62 -11.51 -2.96
CA LEU A 186 -9.09 -11.42 -2.95
C LEU A 186 -9.65 -10.98 -4.29
N VAL A 187 -9.11 -9.90 -4.85
CA VAL A 187 -9.65 -9.19 -6.01
C VAL A 187 -9.38 -9.98 -7.29
N VAL A 188 -8.13 -10.38 -7.54
CA VAL A 188 -7.75 -10.96 -8.83
C VAL A 188 -8.47 -12.29 -9.07
N PRO A 189 -8.46 -13.27 -8.14
CA PRO A 189 -9.20 -14.51 -8.32
C PRO A 189 -10.71 -14.31 -8.52
N LEU A 190 -11.30 -13.26 -7.93
CA LEU A 190 -12.71 -12.93 -8.14
C LEU A 190 -12.97 -12.41 -9.55
N ILE A 191 -12.11 -11.51 -10.06
CA ILE A 191 -12.22 -11.04 -11.45
C ILE A 191 -11.99 -12.20 -12.41
N LEU A 192 -11.04 -13.10 -12.14
CA LEU A 192 -10.83 -14.27 -13.00
C LEU A 192 -12.03 -15.23 -12.99
N ASP A 193 -12.70 -15.39 -11.85
CA ASP A 193 -13.89 -16.25 -11.73
C ASP A 193 -15.11 -15.70 -12.48
N ARG A 194 -15.30 -14.37 -12.49
CA ARG A 194 -16.51 -13.71 -13.03
C ARG A 194 -16.30 -13.07 -14.40
N GLY A 195 -15.12 -12.52 -14.65
CA GLY A 195 -14.80 -11.67 -15.80
C GLY A 195 -15.14 -10.20 -15.58
N GLU A 196 -14.35 -9.31 -16.18
CA GLU A 196 -14.51 -7.84 -16.05
C GLU A 196 -15.84 -7.32 -16.61
N GLU A 197 -16.31 -7.90 -17.73
CA GLU A 197 -17.58 -7.50 -18.35
C GLU A 197 -18.79 -7.85 -17.47
N GLU A 198 -18.79 -9.05 -16.87
CA GLU A 198 -19.87 -9.48 -15.95
C GLU A 198 -19.90 -8.62 -14.68
N LEU A 199 -18.73 -8.21 -14.19
CA LEU A 199 -18.59 -7.31 -13.05
C LEU A 199 -18.92 -5.84 -13.40
N GLY A 200 -19.02 -5.49 -14.67
CA GLY A 200 -19.30 -4.12 -15.12
C GLY A 200 -18.15 -3.14 -14.85
N ILE A 201 -16.91 -3.63 -14.87
CA ILE A 201 -15.70 -2.83 -14.58
C ILE A 201 -14.82 -2.61 -15.83
N SER A 202 -15.17 -3.22 -16.96
CA SER A 202 -14.50 -3.04 -18.26
C SER A 202 -14.83 -1.73 -18.96
#